data_AF-A0A8I0DQL4-F1
#
_entry.id   AF-A0A8I0DQL4-F1
#
_cell.length_a   1.000
_cell.length_b   1.000
_cell.length_c   1.000
_cell.angle_alpha   90.00
_cell.angle_beta   90.00
_cell.angle_gamma   90.00
#
_symmetry.space_group_name_H-M   'P 1'
#
loop_
_entity.id
_entity.type
_entity.pdbx_description
1 polymer ?
#
loop_
_entity_poly.entity_id
_entity_poly.type
_entity_poly.pdbx_seq_one_letter_code
_entity_poly.pdbx_strand_id
1 'polypeptide(L)'
;MKKKALTLCVATILGLSSGTVAMAATINSAGGRDSHAVYGTYQPEGEAATVYSVDVSWGSMEFTYTDGAVSKIWNPSTHQYTESVGEGSWSNQDGANKVTVTNRSNKALTATVEAATSDSYPDITAKVDMASLSLADASIGATTTEAGTASTASTTISLSGALTDKNANKATIGSVTVKIADAASQE
;
A
#
# COMPACT_ATOMS: atom_id res chain seq x y z
N MET A 1 19.93 4.00 5.19
CA MET A 1 18.46 3.86 5.38
C MET A 1 18.22 3.12 6.68
N LYS A 2 17.60 3.77 7.67
CA LYS A 2 17.37 3.20 9.00
C LYS A 2 16.01 2.48 9.01
N LYS A 3 16.01 1.15 9.10
CA LYS A 3 14.79 0.34 9.28
C LYS A 3 14.42 0.34 10.76
N LYS A 4 13.20 0.74 11.11
CA LYS A 4 12.69 0.64 12.49
C LYS A 4 11.61 -0.43 12.51
N ALA A 5 11.81 -1.48 13.31
CA ALA A 5 10.83 -2.52 13.60
C ALA A 5 10.44 -2.40 15.08
N LEU A 6 9.15 -2.50 15.38
CA LEU A 6 8.61 -2.51 16.74
C LEU A 6 7.79 -3.80 16.89
N THR A 7 8.10 -4.60 17.92
CA THR A 7 7.48 -5.90 18.19
C THR A 7 6.96 -5.90 19.63
N LEU A 8 5.68 -6.26 19.83
CA LEU A 8 5.05 -6.36 21.15
C LEU A 8 4.23 -7.66 21.20
N CYS A 9 4.56 -8.56 22.14
CA CYS A 9 3.85 -9.83 22.36
C CYS A 9 3.36 -9.91 23.81
N VAL A 10 2.10 -10.28 24.04
CA VAL A 10 1.52 -10.57 25.36
C VAL A 10 0.94 -11.99 25.34
N ALA A 11 1.19 -12.75 26.41
CA ALA A 11 1.07 -14.21 26.44
C ALA A 11 0.06 -14.74 27.47
N THR A 12 -0.42 -15.95 27.17
CA THR A 12 -0.92 -17.04 28.04
C THR A 12 -2.28 -16.94 28.75
N ILE A 13 -3.17 -17.90 28.45
CA ILE A 13 -4.26 -18.34 29.33
C ILE A 13 -4.15 -19.88 29.51
N LEU A 14 -4.00 -20.30 30.76
CA LEU A 14 -4.02 -21.69 31.23
C LEU A 14 -5.48 -22.13 31.49
N GLY A 15 -5.94 -23.21 30.86
CA GLY A 15 -7.22 -23.86 31.15
C GLY A 15 -7.01 -25.14 31.97
N LEU A 16 -7.60 -25.20 33.17
CA LEU A 16 -7.60 -26.39 34.03
C LEU A 16 -8.60 -27.43 33.49
N SER A 17 -8.17 -28.68 33.33
CA SER A 17 -9.05 -29.83 33.05
C SER A 17 -9.20 -30.71 34.30
N SER A 18 -10.45 -30.87 34.75
CA SER A 18 -10.82 -31.74 35.88
C SER A 18 -10.77 -33.21 35.47
N GLY A 19 -9.96 -34.03 36.14
CA GLY A 19 -9.83 -35.47 35.86
C GLY A 19 -10.95 -36.31 36.46
N THR A 20 -11.52 -37.22 35.66
CA THR A 20 -12.45 -38.28 36.12
C THR A 20 -11.68 -39.52 36.61
N VAL A 21 -12.16 -40.15 37.69
CA VAL A 21 -11.55 -41.36 38.27
C VAL A 21 -11.96 -42.60 37.47
N ALA A 22 -10.98 -43.41 37.03
CA ALA A 22 -11.21 -44.67 36.31
C ALA A 22 -11.30 -45.86 37.28
N MET A 23 -12.30 -46.74 37.08
CA MET A 23 -12.46 -48.01 37.79
C MET A 23 -12.10 -49.16 36.84
N ALA A 24 -11.38 -50.18 37.32
CA ALA A 24 -10.95 -51.32 36.52
C ALA A 24 -12.05 -52.39 36.37
N ALA A 25 -12.23 -52.92 35.15
CA ALA A 25 -13.10 -54.05 34.87
C ALA A 25 -12.30 -55.33 34.56
N THR A 26 -12.85 -56.49 34.91
CA THR A 26 -12.19 -57.81 34.74
C THR A 26 -12.83 -58.58 33.59
N ILE A 27 -12.04 -59.00 32.60
CA ILE A 27 -12.46 -59.91 31.51
C ILE A 27 -12.06 -61.35 31.86
N ASN A 28 -13.04 -62.25 32.00
CA ASN A 28 -12.85 -63.60 32.54
C ASN A 28 -13.05 -64.74 31.52
N SER A 29 -13.18 -64.44 30.23
CA SER A 29 -13.35 -65.45 29.18
C SER A 29 -12.73 -65.02 27.84
N ALA A 30 -12.32 -66.01 27.03
CA ALA A 30 -11.77 -65.77 25.71
C ALA A 30 -12.85 -65.16 24.79
N GLY A 31 -12.58 -63.97 24.23
CA GLY A 31 -13.52 -63.22 23.40
C GLY A 31 -14.30 -62.13 24.14
N GLY A 32 -14.14 -61.98 25.47
CA GLY A 32 -14.72 -60.88 26.23
C GLY A 32 -14.15 -59.52 25.82
N ARG A 33 -14.98 -58.47 25.90
CA ARG A 33 -14.64 -57.09 25.55
C ARG A 33 -15.05 -56.18 26.70
N ASP A 34 -14.24 -55.19 26.97
CA ASP A 34 -14.57 -54.05 27.82
C ASP A 34 -14.34 -52.78 27.01
N SER A 35 -15.12 -51.74 27.26
CA SER A 35 -15.02 -50.47 26.57
C SER A 35 -15.10 -49.31 27.54
N HIS A 36 -14.27 -48.30 27.30
CA HIS A 36 -14.30 -47.05 28.05
C HIS A 36 -14.41 -45.88 27.07
N ALA A 37 -15.08 -44.82 27.50
CA ALA A 37 -15.18 -43.62 26.69
C ALA A 37 -13.79 -42.96 26.54
N VAL A 38 -13.45 -42.59 25.31
CA VAL A 38 -12.28 -41.77 24.99
C VAL A 38 -12.76 -40.33 24.85
N TYR A 39 -12.27 -39.45 25.71
CA TYR A 39 -12.62 -38.04 25.69
C TYR A 39 -11.53 -37.25 24.96
N GLY A 40 -11.92 -36.50 23.94
CA GLY A 40 -11.10 -35.47 23.31
C GLY A 40 -11.59 -34.09 23.73
N THR A 41 -10.68 -33.18 24.04
CA THR A 41 -11.01 -31.76 24.19
C THR A 41 -10.52 -31.04 22.95
N TYR A 42 -11.43 -30.39 22.22
CA TYR A 42 -11.06 -29.49 21.14
C TYR A 42 -10.69 -28.14 21.75
N GLN A 43 -9.45 -27.71 21.56
CA GLN A 43 -9.00 -26.38 21.93
C GLN A 43 -8.59 -25.66 20.65
N PRO A 44 -9.35 -24.63 20.21
CA PRO A 44 -8.96 -23.86 19.05
C PRO A 44 -7.65 -23.13 19.35
N GLU A 45 -6.71 -23.16 18.42
CA GLU A 45 -5.58 -22.22 18.46
C GLU A 45 -6.12 -20.80 18.26
N GLY A 46 -5.51 -19.82 18.95
CA GLY A 46 -5.83 -18.41 18.70
C GLY A 46 -5.48 -18.01 17.27
N GLU A 47 -6.11 -16.95 16.76
CA GLU A 47 -5.78 -16.44 15.43
C GLU A 47 -4.29 -16.08 15.33
N ALA A 48 -3.68 -16.40 14.19
CA ALA A 48 -2.31 -16.02 13.92
C ALA A 48 -2.18 -14.49 13.98
N ALA A 49 -1.15 -13.99 14.69
CA ALA A 49 -0.91 -12.56 14.78
C ALA A 49 -0.67 -11.93 13.40
N THR A 50 -1.28 -10.78 13.15
CA THR A 50 -1.01 -9.99 11.94
C THR A 50 0.39 -9.36 12.01
N VAL A 51 1.16 -9.54 10.95
CA VAL A 51 2.51 -9.03 10.76
C VAL A 51 2.55 -8.17 9.51
N TYR A 52 2.83 -6.88 9.70
CA TYR A 52 2.93 -5.90 8.62
C TYR A 52 4.35 -5.79 8.07
N SER A 53 4.49 -5.84 6.75
CA SER A 53 5.73 -5.61 6.01
C SER A 53 5.39 -5.03 4.64
N VAL A 54 5.60 -3.73 4.48
CA VAL A 54 5.26 -2.99 3.24
C VAL A 54 6.47 -2.18 2.79
N ASP A 55 6.80 -2.30 1.52
CA ASP A 55 7.79 -1.45 0.86
C ASP A 55 7.10 -0.42 -0.04
N VAL A 56 7.57 0.82 0.03
CA VAL A 56 7.12 1.90 -0.85
C VAL A 56 8.32 2.45 -1.60
N SER A 57 8.24 2.50 -2.93
CA SER A 57 9.25 3.09 -3.79
C SER A 57 8.67 4.18 -4.69
N TRP A 58 9.53 5.13 -5.03
CA TRP A 58 9.17 6.36 -5.71
C TRP A 58 10.09 6.56 -6.90
N GLY A 59 9.55 7.06 -8.01
CA GLY A 59 10.33 7.80 -9.00
C GLY A 59 10.90 9.08 -8.37
N SER A 60 11.63 9.88 -9.16
CA SER A 60 12.23 11.13 -8.64
C SER A 60 11.20 12.17 -8.19
N MET A 61 9.94 12.06 -8.65
CA MET A 61 8.88 13.05 -8.50
C MET A 61 9.27 14.43 -9.05
N GLU A 62 10.24 14.47 -9.97
CA GLU A 62 10.66 15.70 -10.65
C GLU A 62 9.84 15.89 -11.93
N PHE A 63 9.22 17.07 -12.05
CA PHE A 63 8.45 17.50 -13.21
C PHE A 63 9.05 18.76 -13.79
N THR A 64 8.99 18.90 -15.12
CA THR A 64 9.44 20.08 -15.86
C THR A 64 8.24 20.74 -16.52
N TYR A 65 7.99 22.01 -16.16
CA TYR A 65 7.03 22.85 -16.87
C TYR A 65 7.75 23.57 -18.01
N THR A 66 7.19 23.50 -19.22
CA THR A 66 7.64 24.27 -20.37
C THR A 66 6.56 25.28 -20.72
N ASP A 67 6.91 26.57 -20.76
CA ASP A 67 6.00 27.62 -21.22
C ASP A 67 5.51 27.36 -22.64
N GLY A 68 4.30 27.81 -22.93
CA GLY A 68 3.78 27.77 -24.28
C GLY A 68 4.58 28.64 -25.22
N ALA A 69 4.71 28.19 -26.47
CA ALA A 69 5.41 28.94 -27.50
C ALA A 69 4.74 30.31 -27.72
N VAL A 70 5.55 31.37 -27.71
CA VAL A 70 5.09 32.73 -28.03
C VAL A 70 5.29 32.98 -29.52
N SER A 71 4.21 33.25 -30.23
CA SER A 71 4.22 33.71 -31.63
C SER A 71 3.93 35.20 -31.68
N LYS A 72 4.77 35.95 -32.40
CA LYS A 72 4.56 37.39 -32.66
C LYS A 72 4.46 37.61 -34.16
N ILE A 73 3.32 38.12 -34.62
CA ILE A 73 3.06 38.39 -36.03
C ILE A 73 2.95 39.91 -36.21
N TRP A 74 3.83 40.49 -37.02
CA TRP A 74 3.78 41.91 -37.36
C TRP A 74 2.59 42.19 -38.29
N ASN A 75 1.74 43.13 -37.91
CA ASN A 75 0.69 43.65 -38.77
C ASN A 75 1.13 44.99 -39.38
N PRO A 76 1.46 45.05 -40.69
CA PRO A 76 1.95 46.27 -41.33
C PRO A 76 0.88 47.35 -41.48
N SER A 77 -0.40 47.01 -41.39
CA SER A 77 -1.49 48.00 -41.51
C SER A 77 -1.69 48.80 -40.22
N THR A 78 -1.58 48.12 -39.06
CA THR A 78 -1.72 48.74 -37.75
C THR A 78 -0.39 49.16 -37.13
N HIS A 79 0.74 48.74 -37.71
CA HIS A 79 2.10 48.89 -37.15
C HIS A 79 2.21 48.34 -35.72
N GLN A 80 1.55 47.20 -35.46
CA GLN A 80 1.54 46.52 -34.17
C GLN A 80 1.85 45.04 -34.34
N TYR A 81 2.39 44.41 -33.30
CA TYR A 81 2.50 42.96 -33.21
C TYR A 81 1.22 42.37 -32.62
N THR A 82 0.72 41.31 -33.24
CA THR A 82 -0.25 40.41 -32.61
C THR A 82 0.53 39.28 -31.95
N GLU A 83 0.37 39.14 -30.63
CA GLU A 83 1.00 38.06 -29.87
C GLU A 83 -0.02 36.95 -29.60
N SER A 84 0.41 35.70 -29.77
CA SER A 84 -0.32 34.52 -29.33
C SER A 84 0.61 33.67 -28.48
N VAL A 85 0.13 33.25 -27.32
CA VAL A 85 0.88 32.40 -26.39
C VAL A 85 0.19 31.05 -26.39
N GLY A 86 0.92 30.00 -26.76
CA GLY A 86 0.44 28.63 -26.65
C GLY A 86 0.21 28.21 -25.21
N GLU A 87 -0.38 27.04 -25.00
CA GLU A 87 -0.49 26.45 -23.67
C GLU A 87 0.87 25.87 -23.25
N GLY A 88 1.27 26.12 -22.00
CA GLY A 88 2.41 25.43 -21.41
C GLY A 88 2.07 23.99 -21.05
N SER A 89 3.09 23.16 -20.86
CA SER A 89 2.92 21.73 -20.63
C SER A 89 3.86 21.20 -19.55
N TRP A 90 3.39 20.17 -18.85
CA TRP A 90 4.19 19.41 -17.90
C TRP A 90 4.78 18.17 -18.58
N SER A 91 6.02 17.88 -18.25
CA SER A 91 6.73 16.68 -18.69
C SER A 91 7.55 16.10 -17.55
N ASN A 92 7.94 14.84 -17.66
CA ASN A 92 8.80 14.16 -16.72
C ASN A 92 9.62 13.07 -17.44
N GLN A 93 10.67 12.59 -16.78
CA GLN A 93 11.41 11.42 -17.24
C GLN A 93 10.55 10.16 -17.06
N ASP A 94 10.82 9.14 -17.86
CA ASP A 94 10.09 7.86 -17.75
C ASP A 94 10.18 7.29 -16.32
N GLY A 95 9.04 6.91 -15.77
CA GLY A 95 8.90 6.42 -14.40
C GLY A 95 9.13 7.46 -13.28
N ALA A 96 9.49 8.70 -13.58
CA ALA A 96 9.78 9.72 -12.55
C ALA A 96 8.55 10.04 -11.67
N ASN A 97 7.34 9.93 -12.22
CA ASN A 97 6.08 10.16 -11.50
C ASN A 97 5.43 8.90 -10.95
N LYS A 98 6.14 7.77 -10.93
CA LYS A 98 5.57 6.48 -10.50
C LYS A 98 5.73 6.26 -8.99
N VAL A 99 4.68 5.78 -8.35
CA VAL A 99 4.68 5.28 -6.97
C VAL A 99 4.38 3.80 -7.00
N THR A 100 5.20 2.98 -6.35
CA THR A 100 5.01 1.54 -6.28
C THR A 100 4.95 1.09 -4.83
N VAL A 101 3.97 0.25 -4.51
CA VAL A 101 3.78 -0.31 -3.18
C VAL A 101 3.82 -1.83 -3.30
N THR A 102 4.63 -2.47 -2.45
CA THR A 102 4.73 -3.93 -2.36
C THR A 102 4.36 -4.40 -0.96
N ASN A 103 3.31 -5.21 -0.85
CA ASN A 103 2.90 -5.87 0.37
C ASN A 103 3.60 -7.24 0.51
N ARG A 104 4.23 -7.45 1.68
CA ARG A 104 4.81 -8.71 2.16
C ARG A 104 4.22 -9.13 3.51
N SER A 105 3.12 -8.51 3.92
CA SER A 105 2.39 -8.80 5.16
C SER A 105 1.60 -10.10 5.03
N ASN A 106 1.26 -10.73 6.15
CA ASN A 106 0.30 -11.85 6.21
C ASN A 106 -1.17 -11.38 6.26
N LYS A 107 -1.43 -10.22 5.64
CA LYS A 107 -2.75 -9.59 5.60
C LYS A 107 -2.87 -8.79 4.31
N ALA A 108 -4.05 -8.84 3.70
CA ALA A 108 -4.37 -8.00 2.55
C ALA A 108 -4.53 -6.54 2.98
N LEU A 109 -4.01 -5.62 2.16
CA LEU A 109 -3.95 -4.19 2.45
C LEU A 109 -4.52 -3.37 1.29
N THR A 110 -4.98 -2.17 1.62
CA THR A 110 -5.25 -1.11 0.64
C THR A 110 -4.25 0.01 0.86
N ALA A 111 -3.57 0.42 -0.22
CA ALA A 111 -2.71 1.60 -0.23
C ALA A 111 -3.43 2.76 -0.94
N THR A 112 -3.68 3.84 -0.22
CA THR A 112 -4.25 5.08 -0.76
C THR A 112 -3.14 6.08 -1.06
N VAL A 113 -3.08 6.54 -2.30
CA VAL A 113 -2.10 7.51 -2.78
C VAL A 113 -2.79 8.84 -3.00
N GLU A 114 -2.29 9.88 -2.33
CA GLU A 114 -2.79 11.25 -2.41
C GLU A 114 -1.68 12.16 -2.92
N ALA A 115 -2.01 13.08 -3.83
CA ALA A 115 -1.10 14.12 -4.28
C ALA A 115 -1.74 15.49 -4.02
N ALA A 116 -0.95 16.41 -3.47
CA ALA A 116 -1.39 17.76 -3.15
C ALA A 116 -0.36 18.78 -3.63
N THR A 117 -0.82 19.90 -4.15
CA THR A 117 0.02 21.06 -4.48
C THR A 117 0.14 21.99 -3.27
N SER A 118 1.21 22.77 -3.23
CA SER A 118 1.43 23.76 -2.18
C SER A 118 0.57 25.00 -2.41
N ASP A 119 0.13 25.66 -1.32
CA ASP A 119 -0.65 26.91 -1.38
C ASP A 119 0.07 28.05 -2.13
N SER A 120 1.40 27.99 -2.22
CA SER A 120 2.20 28.92 -3.04
C SER A 120 1.98 28.76 -4.55
N TYR A 121 1.36 27.67 -4.98
CA TYR A 121 1.11 27.33 -6.38
C TYR A 121 -0.37 26.97 -6.61
N PRO A 122 -1.30 27.91 -6.38
CA PRO A 122 -2.74 27.64 -6.39
C PRO A 122 -3.28 27.23 -7.76
N ASP A 123 -2.59 27.62 -8.83
CA ASP A 123 -2.98 27.34 -10.21
C ASP A 123 -2.52 25.96 -10.70
N ILE A 124 -1.72 25.23 -9.91
CA ILE A 124 -1.26 23.88 -10.24
C ILE A 124 -2.18 22.86 -9.56
N THR A 125 -2.63 21.87 -10.34
CA THR A 125 -3.36 20.72 -9.82
C THR A 125 -2.53 19.45 -9.99
N ALA A 126 -2.48 18.62 -8.94
CA ALA A 126 -1.90 17.29 -9.00
C ALA A 126 -3.02 16.24 -9.02
N LYS A 127 -2.89 15.24 -9.91
CA LYS A 127 -3.83 14.14 -10.05
C LYS A 127 -3.11 12.81 -9.92
N VAL A 128 -3.68 11.90 -9.15
CA VAL A 128 -3.27 10.50 -9.09
C VAL A 128 -4.15 9.69 -10.05
N ASP A 129 -3.54 8.87 -10.91
CA ASP A 129 -4.28 8.07 -11.90
C ASP A 129 -5.16 7.00 -11.24
N MET A 130 -4.60 6.28 -10.27
CA MET A 130 -5.29 5.28 -9.47
C MET A 130 -4.97 5.50 -7.98
N ALA A 131 -5.84 6.23 -7.29
CA ALA A 131 -5.63 6.62 -5.91
C ALA A 131 -5.72 5.47 -4.90
N SER A 132 -6.34 4.34 -5.25
CA SER A 132 -6.48 3.18 -4.36
C SER A 132 -5.87 1.94 -5.00
N LEU A 133 -4.89 1.35 -4.34
CA LEU A 133 -4.17 0.16 -4.78
C LEU A 133 -4.50 -1.02 -3.86
N SER A 134 -5.10 -2.06 -4.43
CA SER A 134 -5.39 -3.31 -3.71
C SER A 134 -4.16 -4.21 -3.71
N LEU A 135 -3.75 -4.67 -2.53
CA LEU A 135 -2.58 -5.50 -2.31
C LEU A 135 -2.99 -6.76 -1.56
N ALA A 136 -2.80 -7.92 -2.19
CA ALA A 136 -3.15 -9.21 -1.61
C ALA A 136 -2.27 -9.56 -0.41
N ASP A 137 -2.78 -10.47 0.43
CA ASP A 137 -2.05 -11.11 1.51
C ASP A 137 -0.90 -11.95 0.94
N ALA A 138 0.33 -11.63 1.36
CA ALA A 138 1.54 -12.28 0.84
C ALA A 138 1.84 -13.63 1.50
N SER A 139 1.11 -14.00 2.56
CA SER A 139 1.25 -15.30 3.21
C SER A 139 0.47 -16.41 2.51
N ILE A 140 -0.43 -16.07 1.58
CA ILE A 140 -1.17 -17.06 0.81
C ILE A 140 -0.17 -17.93 0.03
N GLY A 141 -0.27 -19.25 0.25
CA GLY A 141 0.62 -20.24 -0.35
C GLY A 141 1.97 -20.41 0.36
N ALA A 142 2.24 -19.68 1.44
CA ALA A 142 3.46 -19.88 2.22
C ALA A 142 3.45 -21.23 2.96
N THR A 143 4.63 -21.82 3.10
CA THR A 143 4.88 -23.01 3.93
C THR A 143 6.00 -22.72 4.93
N THR A 144 6.40 -23.72 5.72
CA THR A 144 7.55 -23.58 6.65
C THR A 144 8.89 -23.37 5.93
N THR A 145 8.97 -23.68 4.64
CA THR A 145 10.22 -23.62 3.85
C THR A 145 10.12 -22.74 2.61
N GLU A 146 8.92 -22.31 2.24
CA GLU A 146 8.67 -21.50 1.04
C GLU A 146 7.88 -20.25 1.42
N ALA A 147 8.38 -19.09 1.00
CA ALA A 147 7.68 -17.83 1.18
C ALA A 147 6.47 -17.76 0.24
N GLY A 148 5.38 -17.11 0.68
CA GLY A 148 4.26 -16.80 -0.20
C GLY A 148 4.61 -15.68 -1.19
N THR A 149 3.60 -15.23 -1.95
CA THR A 149 3.81 -14.28 -3.05
C THR A 149 3.54 -12.84 -2.63
N ALA A 150 4.57 -11.98 -2.69
CA ALA A 150 4.40 -10.55 -2.47
C ALA A 150 3.45 -9.93 -3.51
N SER A 151 2.53 -9.06 -3.06
CA SER A 151 1.63 -8.33 -3.94
C SER A 151 2.21 -6.95 -4.25
N THR A 152 2.28 -6.56 -5.52
CA THR A 152 2.81 -5.24 -5.93
C THR A 152 1.82 -4.52 -6.82
N ALA A 153 1.59 -3.24 -6.54
CA ALA A 153 0.77 -2.36 -7.34
C ALA A 153 1.43 -0.99 -7.48
N SER A 154 1.08 -0.24 -8.52
CA SER A 154 1.66 1.08 -8.77
C SER A 154 0.67 2.05 -9.39
N THR A 155 0.90 3.33 -9.18
CA THR A 155 0.16 4.43 -9.82
C THR A 155 1.12 5.53 -10.28
N THR A 156 0.60 6.49 -11.03
CA THR A 156 1.35 7.65 -11.52
C THR A 156 0.66 8.95 -11.15
N ILE A 157 1.45 10.02 -11.09
CA ILE A 157 0.98 11.38 -10.82
C ILE A 157 1.11 12.22 -12.09
N SER A 158 0.08 13.00 -12.40
CA SER A 158 0.12 14.03 -13.45
C SER A 158 -0.14 15.41 -12.85
N LEU A 159 0.44 16.43 -13.49
CA LEU A 159 0.25 17.83 -13.14
C LEU A 159 -0.46 18.56 -14.28
N SER A 160 -1.31 19.52 -13.92
CA SER A 160 -1.93 20.46 -14.84
C SER A 160 -1.87 21.88 -14.28
N GLY A 161 -2.17 22.87 -15.12
CA GLY A 161 -2.03 24.28 -14.77
C GLY A 161 -0.64 24.82 -15.08
N ALA A 162 -0.41 26.09 -14.72
CA ALA A 162 0.79 26.83 -15.11
C ALA A 162 1.72 27.07 -13.92
N LEU A 163 3.02 26.82 -14.11
CA LEU A 163 4.05 27.26 -13.16
C LEU A 163 4.46 28.71 -13.51
N THR A 164 3.92 29.66 -12.75
CA THR A 164 4.14 31.10 -12.97
C THR A 164 5.44 31.61 -12.36
N ASP A 165 5.97 30.93 -11.34
CA ASP A 165 7.26 31.22 -10.73
C ASP A 165 8.42 30.86 -11.68
N LYS A 166 8.93 31.87 -12.40
CA LYS A 166 10.04 31.71 -13.35
C LYS A 166 11.39 31.46 -12.69
N ASN A 167 11.49 31.59 -11.36
CA ASN A 167 12.72 31.30 -10.61
C ASN A 167 12.67 29.91 -9.95
N ALA A 168 11.61 29.15 -10.14
CA ALA A 168 11.47 27.81 -9.60
C ALA A 168 12.55 26.88 -10.19
N ASN A 169 13.58 26.62 -9.39
CA ASN A 169 14.65 25.67 -9.72
C ASN A 169 14.69 24.60 -8.62
N LYS A 170 14.17 23.41 -8.93
CA LYS A 170 13.92 22.35 -7.94
C LYS A 170 13.07 22.82 -6.74
N ALA A 171 12.15 23.75 -6.99
CA ALA A 171 11.20 24.21 -5.97
C ALA A 171 10.24 23.07 -5.57
N THR A 172 9.89 23.00 -4.29
CA THR A 172 8.86 22.08 -3.80
C THR A 172 7.48 22.65 -4.12
N ILE A 173 6.83 22.12 -5.15
CA ILE A 173 5.51 22.57 -5.61
C ILE A 173 4.34 21.78 -4.98
N GLY A 174 4.63 20.73 -4.23
CA GLY A 174 3.62 19.84 -3.65
C GLY A 174 4.22 18.63 -2.94
N SER A 175 3.37 17.66 -2.63
CA SER A 175 3.73 16.40 -1.98
C SER A 175 2.87 15.24 -2.47
N VAL A 176 3.40 14.02 -2.35
CA VAL A 176 2.66 12.78 -2.56
C VAL A 176 2.75 11.93 -1.30
N THR A 177 1.62 11.40 -0.84
CA THR A 177 1.50 10.63 0.40
C THR A 177 0.90 9.26 0.12
N VAL A 178 1.45 8.21 0.74
CA VAL A 178 0.90 6.85 0.72
C VAL A 178 0.38 6.52 2.12
N LYS A 179 -0.89 6.15 2.23
CA LYS A 179 -1.54 5.66 3.45
C LYS A 179 -1.85 4.18 3.29
N ILE A 180 -1.56 3.39 4.31
CA ILE A 180 -1.84 1.95 4.32
C ILE A 180 -2.95 1.66 5.32
N ALA A 181 -3.93 0.87 4.91
CA ALA A 181 -4.98 0.34 5.77
C ALA A 181 -5.18 -1.15 5.49
N ASP A 182 -5.76 -1.86 6.45
CA ASP A 182 -6.26 -3.22 6.21
C ASP A 182 -7.29 -3.17 5.06
N ALA A 183 -7.23 -4.16 4.17
CA ALA A 183 -8.29 -4.31 3.19
C ALA A 183 -9.62 -4.53 3.92
N ALA A 184 -10.68 -3.85 3.45
CA ALA A 184 -12.01 -4.06 4.01
C ALA A 184 -12.36 -5.55 3.93
N SER A 185 -12.78 -6.13 5.05
CA SER A 185 -13.27 -7.50 5.10
C SER A 185 -14.36 -7.66 4.05
N GLN A 186 -14.22 -8.63 3.15
CA GLN A 186 -15.34 -9.07 2.35
C GLN A 186 -16.22 -9.90 3.28
N GLU A 187 -17.32 -9.32 3.76
CA GLU A 187 -18.42 -10.06 4.40
C GLU A 187 -19.08 -11.03 3.41
#